data_AF-X1ENC6-F1
#
_entry.id   AF-X1ENC6-F1
#
_cell.length_a   1.000
_cell.length_b   1.000
_cell.length_c   1.000
_cell.angle_alpha   90.00
_cell.angle_beta   90.00
_cell.angle_gamma   90.00
#
_symmetry.space_group_name_H-M   'P 1'
#
loop_
_entity.id
_entity.type
_entity.pdbx_description
1 polymer ?
#
loop_
_entity_poly.entity_id
_entity_poly.type
_entity_poly.pdbx_seq_one_letter_code
_entity_poly.pdbx_strand_id
1 'polypeptide(L)' 'MYDPFVNSKLISEYSAKKVELETLLHQSDYISLHCPLNKSTKYLIDFKEIKIMKKGVFIIKFNSKARV' A
#
# COMPACT_ATOMS: atom_id res chain seq x y z
N MET A 1 -2.24 -7.54 2.08
CA MET A 1 -3.15 -6.39 1.94
C MET A 1 -3.11 -5.57 3.21
N TYR A 2 -2.92 -4.26 3.09
CA TYR A 2 -3.05 -3.31 4.18
C TYR A 2 -4.31 -2.46 3.92
N ASP A 3 -5.22 -2.45 4.90
CA ASP A 3 -6.36 -1.56 4.92
C ASP A 3 -6.72 -1.27 6.40
N PRO A 4 -6.64 -0.01 6.86
CA PRO A 4 -6.90 0.34 8.26
C PRO A 4 -8.39 0.25 8.63
N PHE A 5 -9.30 0.26 7.64
CA PHE A 5 -10.75 0.29 7.86
C PHE A 5 -11.41 -1.09 7.74
N VAL A 6 -10.75 -2.04 7.06
CA VAL A 6 -11.30 -3.39 6.85
C VAL A 6 -10.72 -4.39 7.84
N ASN A 7 -11.57 -5.20 8.48
CA ASN A 7 -11.13 -6.22 9.42
C ASN A 7 -10.50 -7.45 8.74
N SER A 8 -9.75 -8.26 9.50
CA SER A 8 -9.03 -9.42 8.97
C SER A 8 -9.95 -10.53 8.45
N LYS A 9 -11.16 -10.68 9.01
CA LYS A 9 -12.13 -11.70 8.60
C LYS A 9 -12.58 -11.46 7.17
N LEU A 10 -13.03 -10.24 6.87
CA LEU A 10 -13.48 -9.87 5.52
C LEU A 10 -12.33 -10.00 4.50
N ILE A 11 -11.12 -9.57 4.84
CA ILE A 11 -9.96 -9.70 3.94
C ILE A 11 -9.66 -11.17 3.62
N SER A 12 -9.81 -12.05 4.61
CA SER A 12 -9.57 -13.49 4.44
C SER A 12 -10.62 -14.16 3.53
N GLU A 13 -11.86 -13.65 3.51
CA GLU A 13 -12.92 -14.13 2.61
C GLU A 13 -12.54 -13.92 1.13
N TYR A 14 -11.71 -12.92 0.82
CA TYR A 14 -11.20 -12.65 -0.53
C TYR A 14 -9.82 -13.28 -0.80
N SER A 15 -9.42 -14.30 -0.04
CA SER A 15 -8.10 -14.96 -0.18
C SER A 15 -6.91 -14.01 -0.01
N ALA A 16 -7.11 -12.88 0.65
CA ALA A 16 -6.05 -11.94 0.97
C ALA A 16 -5.60 -12.11 2.43
N LYS A 17 -4.34 -11.76 2.70
CA LYS A 17 -3.80 -11.71 4.06
C LYS A 17 -3.74 -10.27 4.54
N LYS A 18 -4.39 -9.94 5.66
CA LYS A 18 -4.22 -8.64 6.31
C LYS A 18 -2.81 -8.57 6.93
N VAL A 19 -2.07 -7.52 6.61
CA VAL A 19 -0.74 -7.25 7.14
C VAL A 19 -0.60 -5.76 7.42
N GLU A 20 0.35 -5.41 8.28
CA GLU A 20 0.73 -4.01 8.51
C GLU A 20 1.42 -3.41 7.27
N LEU A 21 1.35 -2.08 7.14
CA LEU A 21 1.91 -1.36 6.00
C LEU A 21 3.40 -1.66 5.83
N GLU A 22 4.19 -1.57 6.90
CA GLU A 22 5.63 -1.85 6.88
C GLU A 22 5.93 -3.26 6.38
N THR A 23 5.19 -4.26 6.85
CA THR A 23 5.31 -5.64 6.36
C THR A 23 4.98 -5.75 4.87
N LEU A 24 3.93 -5.07 4.41
CA LEU A 24 3.56 -5.03 2.99
C LEU A 24 4.71 -4.44 2.16
N LEU A 25 5.27 -3.32 2.57
CA LEU A 25 6.34 -2.63 1.84
C LEU A 25 7.62 -3.47 1.77
N HIS A 26 8.00 -4.13 2.87
CA HIS A 26 9.19 -4.98 2.93
C HIS A 26 9.08 -6.25 2.06
N GLN A 27 7.88 -6.83 1.96
CA GLN A 27 7.71 -8.15 1.35
C GLN A 27 7.24 -8.10 -0.11
N SER A 28 6.68 -6.98 -0.57
CA SER A 28 6.06 -6.89 -1.89
C SER A 28 7.07 -6.61 -3.00
N ASP A 29 6.96 -7.37 -4.10
CA ASP A 29 7.68 -7.10 -5.36
C ASP A 29 6.86 -6.17 -6.28
N TYR A 30 5.54 -6.21 -6.13
CA TYR A 30 4.57 -5.35 -6.83
C TYR A 30 3.59 -4.78 -5.80
N ILE A 31 3.43 -3.47 -5.80
CA ILE A 31 2.53 -2.76 -4.89
C ILE A 31 1.49 -2.02 -5.74
N SER A 32 0.21 -2.32 -5.49
CA SER A 32 -0.90 -1.58 -6.10
C SER A 32 -1.59 -0.70 -5.07
N LEU A 33 -1.65 0.60 -5.32
CA LEU A 33 -2.27 1.59 -4.44
C LEU A 33 -3.72 1.87 -4.88
N HIS A 34 -4.66 1.39 -4.08
CA HIS A 34 -6.10 1.58 -4.25
C HIS A 34 -6.72 2.50 -3.18
N CYS A 35 -5.94 3.46 -2.67
CA CYS A 35 -6.39 4.37 -1.62
C CYS A 35 -6.73 5.75 -2.21
N PRO A 36 -7.91 6.33 -1.91
CA PRO A 36 -8.24 7.70 -2.29
C PRO A 36 -7.19 8.70 -1.79
N LEU A 37 -6.89 9.76 -2.55
CA LEU A 37 -5.99 10.81 -2.10
C LEU A 37 -6.71 11.74 -1.10
N ASN A 38 -6.26 11.74 0.15
CA ASN A 38 -6.76 12.60 1.22
C ASN A 38 -5.59 13.02 2.14
N LYS A 39 -5.88 13.69 3.26
CA LYS A 39 -4.82 14.16 4.18
C LYS A 39 -3.99 13.02 4.79
N SER A 40 -4.57 11.84 5.04
CA SER A 40 -3.87 10.71 5.65
C SER A 40 -3.12 9.82 4.65
N THR A 41 -3.50 9.86 3.38
CA THR A 41 -2.85 9.08 2.30
C THR A 41 -1.89 9.94 1.44
N LYS A 42 -1.88 11.26 1.65
CA LYS A 42 -0.88 12.17 1.09
C LYS A 42 0.47 11.83 1.72
N TYR A 43 1.44 11.46 0.89
CA TYR A 43 2.76 10.94 1.31
C TYR A 43 2.71 9.56 1.99
N LEU A 44 1.69 8.74 1.69
CA LEU A 44 1.66 7.33 2.14
C LEU A 44 2.93 6.56 1.72
N ILE A 45 3.47 6.90 0.55
CA ILE A 45 4.74 6.40 0.05
C ILE A 45 5.67 7.61 -0.12
N ASP A 46 6.60 7.79 0.81
CA ASP A 46 7.63 8.82 0.78
C ASP A 46 9.03 8.19 0.91
N PHE A 47 10.08 9.00 1.05
CA PHE A 47 11.47 8.56 1.14
C PHE A 47 11.70 7.50 2.23
N LYS A 48 10.99 7.58 3.36
CA LYS A 48 11.13 6.60 4.45
C LYS A 48 10.62 5.24 4.01
N GLU A 49 9.46 5.20 3.38
CA GLU A 49 8.81 3.97 2.90
C GLU A 49 9.60 3.37 1.73
N ILE A 50 10.09 4.19 0.81
CA ILE A 50 10.91 3.72 -0.32
C ILE A 50 12.20 3.04 0.17
N LYS A 51 12.81 3.51 1.26
CA LYS A 51 14.04 2.92 1.82
C LYS A 51 13.86 1.49 2.33
N ILE A 52 12.66 1.11 2.74
CA ILE A 52 12.38 -0.22 3.29
C ILE A 52 11.86 -1.21 2.25
N MET A 53 11.47 -0.72 1.07
CA MET A 53 10.99 -1.57 -0.01
C MET A 53 12.11 -2.40 -0.63
N LYS A 54 11.72 -3.49 -1.29
CA LYS A 54 12.63 -4.26 -2.14
C LYS A 54 13.18 -3.40 -3.28
N LYS A 55 14.46 -3.59 -3.61
CA LYS A 55 15.08 -2.95 -4.77
C LYS A 55 14.40 -3.45 -6.05
N GLY A 56 13.98 -2.51 -6.90
CA GLY A 56 13.27 -2.84 -8.14
C GLY A 56 11.78 -3.14 -7.97
N VAL A 57 11.19 -2.81 -6.80
CA VAL A 57 9.74 -2.90 -6.60
C VAL A 57 8.99 -2.08 -7.64
N PHE A 58 7.90 -2.62 -8.16
CA PHE A 58 7.00 -1.90 -9.06
C PHE A 58 5.80 -1.36 -8.28
N ILE A 59 5.54 -0.06 -8.42
CA ILE A 59 4.39 0.60 -7.79
C ILE A 59 3.41 1.04 -8.87
N ILE A 60 2.16 0.59 -8.75
CA ILE A 60 1.04 0.97 -9.60
C ILE A 60 0.08 1.82 -8.79
N LYS A 61 -0.33 2.98 -9.33
CA LYS A 61 -1.30 3.88 -8.70
C LYS A 61 -2.44 4.16 -9.68
N PHE A 62 -3.67 3.89 -9.27
CA PHE A 62 -4.85 4.01 -10.14
C PHE A 62 -5.54 5.39 -10.09
N ASN A 63 -5.08 6.31 -9.23
CA ASN A 63 -5.74 7.62 -9.06
C ASN A 63 -5.07 8.71 -9.92
N SER A 64 -5.84 9.27 -10.86
CA SER A 64 -5.44 10.19 -11.93
C SER A 64 -5.15 11.64 -11.51
N LYS A 65 -5.04 11.95 -10.21
CA LYS A 65 -4.63 13.28 -9.74
C LYS A 65 -3.56 13.17 -8.67
N ALA A 66 -2.32 13.02 -9.11
CA ALA A 66 -1.15 13.38 -8.32
C ALA A 66 -0.30 14.26 -9.22
N ARG A 67 -0.32 15.58 -8.97
CA ARG A 67 0.77 16.44 -9.44
C ARG A 67 2.00 15.99 -8.67
N VAL A 68 2.97 15.45 -9.41
CA VAL A 68 4.35 15.28 -8.95
C VAL A 68 4.94 16.66 -8.71
#